data_AF-A0A192C6F6-F1
#
_entry.id   AF-A0A192C6F6-F1
#
_cell.length_a   1.000
_cell.length_b   1.000
_cell.length_c   1.000
_cell.angle_alpha   90.00
_cell.angle_beta   90.00
_cell.angle_gamma   90.00
#
_symmetry.space_group_name_H-M   'P 1'
#
loop_
_entity.id
_entity.type
_entity.pdbx_description
1 polymer ?
#
loop_
_entity_poly.entity_id
_entity_poly.type
_entity_poly.pdbx_seq_one_letter_code
_entity_poly.pdbx_strand_id
1 'polypeptide(L)'
;MALEDASTTKKGIVQLSSATNSTSESLAATPKAVKAVMGETNKKAPLNSPALTGTPTTPTARQGTNNTQIASTAYVMAAIAALVDSSPDALNTLNELAAALGNDPNFATTMTSALAGKQPKDATLTALAGLATAADRFPYFTGNDVASLATLTKVGRDILAKSTVAAVIEYLGLQETVNKAGNAVQRSGDKMTGELKIGTVNALRIFNDAFGLIFRRSEDFLHFIPTAEGQGENGDIGPLRPFAINLRTGAISVSHGAKIDGGLALGTDNALGGNSITLGDNDTGIKQGGDGVLLFYSNGQLAFGLQPASADFYKRVAYIHQGIIPDGSGAFADQLNNATAPFVQTQFAWNPTPGGLYVPIVKGLSIRNGQGYPGAVSFGYLLTEQYGFPVPCIHMRGDGGNDALWQFNPNDKSFISPGALIAGGVRYNTDGNIFGGCWGSNLNDYLNSSFIRNVRLGGRRSDTLYRGGLCEPGNGHVTTGLQIIGEVDGDDWMVSRPLQKYISGNWYNVEQA
;
A
#
# COMPACT_ATOMS: atom_id res chain seq x y z
N MET A 1 8.45 198.99 84.54
CA MET A 1 8.21 198.27 83.27
C MET A 1 7.22 197.16 83.54
N ALA A 2 6.17 197.02 82.72
CA ALA A 2 5.22 195.90 82.76
C ALA A 2 5.87 194.64 82.14
N LEU A 3 5.54 193.45 82.64
CA LEU A 3 6.03 192.17 82.08
C LEU A 3 5.11 191.71 80.92
N GLU A 4 5.68 191.30 79.78
CA GLU A 4 4.97 190.77 78.60
C GLU A 4 4.90 189.23 78.60
N ASP A 5 3.87 188.66 77.96
CA ASP A 5 3.70 187.21 77.78
C ASP A 5 4.73 186.62 76.79
N ALA A 6 5.04 185.33 76.97
CA ALA A 6 5.97 184.63 76.08
C ALA A 6 5.35 184.34 74.70
N SER A 7 6.16 184.46 73.64
CA SER A 7 5.84 183.97 72.30
C SER A 7 6.92 183.01 71.82
N THR A 8 6.74 182.44 70.63
CA THR A 8 7.76 181.59 70.00
C THR A 8 9.01 182.34 69.55
N THR A 9 9.01 183.68 69.60
CA THR A 9 10.13 184.53 69.14
C THR A 9 10.58 185.58 70.16
N LYS A 10 9.81 185.82 71.23
CA LYS A 10 10.16 186.73 72.34
C LYS A 10 10.02 186.02 73.68
N LYS A 11 10.99 186.24 74.57
CA LYS A 11 10.94 185.75 75.97
C LYS A 11 9.98 186.61 76.78
N GLY A 12 9.05 185.95 77.47
CA GLY A 12 8.09 186.56 78.40
C GLY A 12 7.70 185.54 79.47
N ILE A 13 6.64 185.81 80.22
CA ILE A 13 6.11 184.87 81.23
C ILE A 13 5.05 183.96 80.57
N VAL A 14 5.02 182.66 80.89
CA VAL A 14 3.99 181.71 80.39
C VAL A 14 3.65 180.69 81.47
N GLN A 15 2.37 180.30 81.57
CA GLN A 15 1.95 179.21 82.46
C GLN A 15 2.20 177.83 81.81
N LEU A 16 2.72 176.90 82.61
CA LEU A 16 3.07 175.56 82.17
C LEU A 16 2.02 174.53 82.58
N SER A 17 1.69 173.58 81.71
CA SER A 17 0.77 172.46 81.98
C SER A 17 1.43 171.09 81.74
N SER A 18 1.19 170.14 82.64
CA SER A 18 1.73 168.77 82.55
C SER A 18 0.70 167.72 82.11
N ALA A 19 -0.48 168.12 81.66
CA ALA A 19 -1.48 167.20 81.13
C ALA A 19 -1.05 166.62 79.77
N THR A 20 -1.12 165.30 79.59
CA THR A 20 -0.72 164.58 78.36
C THR A 20 -1.79 164.58 77.28
N ASN A 21 -2.96 165.15 77.58
CA ASN A 21 -4.11 165.31 76.70
C ASN A 21 -4.66 166.74 76.75
N SER A 22 -3.82 167.73 77.10
CA SER A 22 -4.25 169.14 77.16
C SER A 22 -4.73 169.60 75.79
N THR A 23 -5.92 170.19 75.75
CA THR A 23 -6.47 170.86 74.56
C THR A 23 -6.25 172.38 74.57
N SER A 24 -5.61 172.91 75.62
CA SER A 24 -5.35 174.35 75.78
C SER A 24 -4.19 174.83 74.89
N GLU A 25 -4.42 175.89 74.11
CA GLU A 25 -3.40 176.51 73.22
C GLU A 25 -2.62 177.65 73.88
N SER A 26 -3.11 178.20 75.00
CA SER A 26 -2.49 179.30 75.74
C SER A 26 -1.49 178.86 76.82
N LEU A 27 -1.38 177.55 77.09
CA LEU A 27 -0.48 176.99 78.09
C LEU A 27 0.62 176.19 77.40
N ALA A 28 1.88 176.38 77.82
CA ALA A 28 2.97 175.59 77.26
C ALA A 28 3.05 174.21 77.92
N ALA A 29 3.21 173.17 77.11
CA ALA A 29 3.38 171.81 77.61
C ALA A 29 4.71 171.65 78.36
N THR A 30 4.69 170.96 79.50
CA THR A 30 5.94 170.61 80.18
C THR A 30 6.67 169.47 79.46
N PRO A 31 8.00 169.38 79.59
CA PRO A 31 8.78 168.24 79.07
C PRO A 31 8.26 166.87 79.53
N LYS A 32 7.64 166.79 80.72
CA LYS A 32 7.01 165.57 81.24
C LYS A 32 5.84 165.11 80.36
N ALA A 33 4.97 166.04 79.95
CA ALA A 33 3.82 165.73 79.10
C ALA A 33 4.26 165.25 77.71
N VAL A 34 5.25 165.93 77.11
CA VAL A 34 5.81 165.56 75.80
C VAL A 34 6.44 164.16 75.82
N LYS A 35 7.20 163.82 76.88
CA LYS A 35 7.83 162.49 77.03
C LYS A 35 6.79 161.37 77.13
N ALA A 36 5.71 161.57 77.88
CA ALA A 36 4.66 160.56 78.02
C ALA A 36 3.89 160.34 76.71
N VAL A 37 3.57 161.41 75.98
CA VAL A 37 2.95 161.31 74.65
C VAL A 37 3.87 160.56 73.68
N MET A 38 5.16 160.87 73.65
CA MET A 38 6.13 160.16 72.80
C MET A 38 6.23 158.66 73.16
N GLY A 39 6.12 158.31 74.45
CA GLY A 39 6.11 156.93 74.91
C GLY A 39 4.91 156.11 74.43
N GLU A 40 3.72 156.72 74.35
CA GLU A 40 2.53 156.06 73.83
C GLU A 40 2.53 155.96 72.30
N THR A 41 3.02 156.98 71.59
CA THR A 41 3.16 156.94 70.13
C THR A 41 4.10 155.82 69.69
N ASN A 42 5.19 155.58 70.43
CA ASN A 42 6.13 154.49 70.13
C ASN A 42 5.57 153.07 70.32
N LYS A 43 4.40 152.90 70.94
CA LYS A 43 3.73 151.58 71.10
C LYS A 43 2.76 151.24 69.97
N LYS A 44 2.45 152.19 69.08
CA LYS A 44 1.50 151.96 67.97
C LYS A 44 2.25 151.62 66.70
N ALA A 45 1.70 150.70 65.90
CA ALA A 45 2.25 150.38 64.59
C ALA A 45 1.95 151.49 63.56
N PRO A 46 2.79 151.69 62.52
CA PRO A 46 2.49 152.58 61.41
C PRO A 46 1.16 152.19 60.73
N LEU A 47 0.34 153.19 60.38
CA LEU A 47 -0.96 152.97 59.75
C LEU A 47 -0.84 152.31 58.37
N ASN A 48 0.19 152.67 57.62
CA ASN A 48 0.50 152.08 56.32
C ASN A 48 1.62 151.05 56.49
N SER A 49 1.35 149.82 56.06
CA SER A 49 2.31 148.71 56.01
C SER A 49 3.00 148.42 57.36
N PRO A 50 2.24 148.08 58.41
CA PRO A 50 2.84 147.65 59.67
C PRO A 50 3.70 146.40 59.43
N ALA A 51 4.98 146.45 59.81
CA ALA A 51 5.83 145.27 59.85
C ALA A 51 5.38 144.37 61.02
N LEU A 52 4.78 143.22 60.70
CA LEU A 52 4.38 142.25 61.72
C LEU A 52 5.58 141.37 62.08
N THR A 53 5.97 141.36 63.35
CA THR A 53 7.03 140.49 63.89
C THR A 53 6.46 139.54 64.95
N GLY A 54 7.13 138.41 65.19
CA GLY A 54 6.61 137.36 66.07
C GLY A 54 5.53 136.48 65.41
N THR A 55 4.49 136.12 66.15
CA THR A 55 3.38 135.25 65.69
C THR A 55 2.05 136.00 65.71
N PRO A 56 1.79 136.91 64.75
CA PRO A 56 0.54 137.65 64.69
C PRO A 56 -0.65 136.71 64.48
N THR A 57 -1.72 136.89 65.25
CA THR A 57 -2.96 136.12 65.10
C THR A 57 -4.01 136.93 64.34
N THR A 58 -4.72 136.27 63.42
CA THR A 58 -5.85 136.83 62.65
C THR A 58 -7.01 135.85 62.66
N PRO A 59 -8.28 136.29 62.65
CA PRO A 59 -9.42 135.38 62.47
C PRO A 59 -9.30 134.56 61.19
N THR A 60 -9.76 133.30 61.22
CA THR A 60 -9.80 132.44 60.02
C THR A 60 -10.98 132.85 59.14
N ALA A 61 -10.70 133.23 57.90
CA ALA A 61 -11.72 133.61 56.94
C ALA A 61 -12.59 132.41 56.53
N ARG A 62 -13.83 132.66 56.09
CA ARG A 62 -14.70 131.64 55.50
C ARG A 62 -14.17 131.24 54.13
N GLN A 63 -14.29 129.97 53.74
CA GLN A 63 -13.94 129.52 52.38
C GLN A 63 -14.64 130.38 51.31
N GLY A 64 -13.88 130.76 50.27
CA GLY A 64 -14.34 131.65 49.19
C GLY A 64 -14.13 133.14 49.47
N THR A 65 -13.54 133.53 50.60
CA THR A 65 -13.21 134.94 50.88
C THR A 65 -12.10 135.42 49.94
N ASN A 66 -12.36 136.53 49.22
CA ASN A 66 -11.48 137.06 48.17
C ASN A 66 -11.23 138.58 48.29
N ASN A 67 -11.07 139.08 49.51
CA ASN A 67 -10.75 140.47 49.79
C ASN A 67 -9.31 140.62 50.32
N THR A 68 -8.94 141.82 50.76
CA THR A 68 -7.57 142.17 51.21
C THR A 68 -7.25 141.71 52.65
N GLN A 69 -8.06 140.83 53.26
CA GLN A 69 -7.78 140.27 54.58
C GLN A 69 -6.52 139.38 54.55
N ILE A 70 -5.77 139.37 55.65
CA ILE A 70 -4.62 138.45 55.81
C ILE A 70 -5.16 137.02 55.96
N ALA A 71 -4.68 136.10 55.12
CA ALA A 71 -5.05 134.69 55.19
C ALA A 71 -4.43 134.02 56.43
N SER A 72 -5.24 133.32 57.22
CA SER A 72 -4.72 132.46 58.29
C SER A 72 -4.17 131.15 57.72
N THR A 73 -3.25 130.50 58.43
CA THR A 73 -2.71 129.18 58.04
C THR A 73 -3.80 128.10 57.94
N ALA A 74 -4.84 128.19 58.77
CA ALA A 74 -5.99 127.28 58.73
C ALA A 74 -6.80 127.42 57.42
N TYR A 75 -6.95 128.64 56.90
CA TYR A 75 -7.62 128.87 55.61
C TYR A 75 -6.85 128.25 54.43
N VAL A 76 -5.53 128.41 54.41
CA VAL A 76 -4.66 127.89 53.34
C VAL A 76 -4.67 126.36 53.29
N MET A 77 -4.57 125.69 54.45
CA MET A 77 -4.61 124.23 54.54
C MET A 77 -5.94 123.66 54.01
N ALA A 78 -7.07 124.31 54.35
CA ALA A 78 -8.38 123.89 53.86
C ALA A 78 -8.53 124.07 52.33
N ALA A 79 -7.91 125.08 51.74
CA ALA A 79 -7.94 125.30 50.30
C ALA A 79 -7.10 124.27 49.52
N ILE A 80 -5.95 123.85 50.06
CA ILE A 80 -5.07 122.84 49.43
C ILE A 80 -5.76 121.46 49.41
N ALA A 81 -6.39 121.06 50.52
CA ALA A 81 -7.09 119.78 50.60
C ALA A 81 -8.20 119.67 49.54
N ALA A 82 -8.99 120.72 49.35
CA ALA A 82 -10.05 120.77 48.34
C ALA A 82 -9.54 120.65 46.89
N LEU A 83 -8.32 121.11 46.60
CA LEU A 83 -7.70 120.96 45.28
C LEU A 83 -7.28 119.51 45.00
N VAL A 84 -6.70 118.83 46.00
CA VAL A 84 -6.23 117.44 45.87
C VAL A 84 -7.40 116.49 45.63
N ASP A 85 -8.50 116.67 46.35
CA ASP A 85 -9.71 115.86 46.21
C ASP A 85 -10.44 116.05 44.85
N SER A 86 -10.05 117.06 44.06
CA SER A 86 -10.65 117.34 42.76
C SER A 86 -9.93 116.70 41.55
N SER A 87 -8.91 115.87 41.78
CA SER A 87 -8.10 115.26 40.69
C SER A 87 -8.73 113.98 40.09
N PRO A 88 -8.98 113.89 38.75
CA PRO A 88 -9.66 112.74 38.11
C PRO A 88 -8.76 111.58 37.60
N ASP A 89 -9.41 110.42 37.41
CA ASP A 89 -9.18 109.18 36.61
C ASP A 89 -7.79 108.63 36.23
N ALA A 90 -6.73 109.44 36.11
CA ALA A 90 -5.41 108.93 35.70
C ALA A 90 -4.69 108.10 36.78
N LEU A 91 -5.15 108.15 38.04
CA LEU A 91 -4.71 107.28 39.12
C LEU A 91 -5.51 105.96 39.25
N ASN A 92 -6.62 105.78 38.49
CA ASN A 92 -7.45 104.56 38.54
C ASN A 92 -6.89 103.41 37.67
N THR A 93 -6.27 103.70 36.52
CA THR A 93 -5.82 102.67 35.55
C THR A 93 -4.74 101.73 36.10
N LEU A 94 -3.81 102.23 36.93
CA LEU A 94 -2.80 101.39 37.57
C LEU A 94 -3.41 100.46 38.65
N ASN A 95 -4.46 100.90 39.33
CA ASN A 95 -5.19 100.10 40.31
C ASN A 95 -6.04 99.01 39.62
N GLU A 96 -6.63 99.30 38.46
CA GLU A 96 -7.39 98.33 37.67
C GLU A 96 -6.48 97.23 37.07
N LEU A 97 -5.29 97.58 36.57
CA LEU A 97 -4.30 96.60 36.11
C LEU A 97 -3.78 95.72 37.24
N ALA A 98 -3.51 96.30 38.41
CA ALA A 98 -3.12 95.55 39.60
C ALA A 98 -4.23 94.56 40.00
N ALA A 99 -5.49 94.99 40.03
CA ALA A 99 -6.63 94.14 40.35
C ALA A 99 -6.86 93.02 39.30
N ALA A 100 -6.71 93.30 38.01
CA ALA A 100 -6.84 92.30 36.93
C ALA A 100 -5.78 91.20 37.00
N LEU A 101 -4.59 91.51 37.54
CA LEU A 101 -3.52 90.54 37.84
C LEU A 101 -3.64 89.94 39.25
N GLY A 102 -4.78 90.15 39.93
CA GLY A 102 -5.08 89.59 41.25
C GLY A 102 -4.38 90.29 42.42
N ASN A 103 -3.88 91.51 42.22
CA ASN A 103 -3.04 92.24 43.17
C ASN A 103 -1.83 91.42 43.64
N ASP A 104 -1.32 90.52 42.79
CA ASP A 104 -0.26 89.60 43.14
C ASP A 104 1.13 90.26 42.99
N PRO A 105 1.83 90.56 44.11
CA PRO A 105 3.16 91.16 44.06
C PRO A 105 4.20 90.23 43.40
N ASN A 106 3.88 88.94 43.26
CA ASN A 106 4.75 87.90 42.72
C ASN A 106 4.15 87.23 41.46
N PHE A 107 3.33 87.95 40.68
CA PHE A 107 2.61 87.41 39.52
C PHE A 107 3.46 86.48 38.61
N ALA A 108 4.71 86.88 38.31
CA ALA A 108 5.62 86.06 37.52
C ALA A 108 5.95 84.71 38.19
N THR A 109 6.20 84.70 39.50
CA THR A 109 6.41 83.49 40.30
C THR A 109 5.14 82.64 40.34
N THR A 110 3.97 83.26 40.50
CA THR A 110 2.68 82.56 40.53
C THR A 110 2.36 81.89 39.21
N MET A 111 2.55 82.58 38.07
CA MET A 111 2.37 81.98 36.75
C MET A 111 3.40 80.89 36.45
N THR A 112 4.66 81.11 36.82
CA THR A 112 5.70 80.07 36.71
C THR A 112 5.32 78.82 37.51
N SER A 113 4.75 79.00 38.71
CA SER A 113 4.29 77.90 39.57
C SER A 113 3.08 77.18 38.98
N ALA A 114 2.10 77.93 38.47
CA ALA A 114 0.90 77.39 37.83
C ALA A 114 1.21 76.57 36.57
N LEU A 115 2.24 76.97 35.82
CA LEU A 115 2.73 76.27 34.62
C LEU A 115 3.59 75.05 34.97
N ALA A 116 4.50 75.18 35.94
CA ALA A 116 5.34 74.08 36.41
C ALA A 116 4.51 72.89 36.94
N GLY A 117 3.33 73.17 37.51
CA GLY A 117 2.41 72.15 38.00
C GLY A 117 1.53 71.47 36.94
N LYS A 118 1.64 71.77 35.64
CA LYS A 118 0.75 71.18 34.62
C LYS A 118 1.13 69.75 34.24
N GLN A 119 2.42 69.47 34.00
CA GLN A 119 2.89 68.13 33.64
C GLN A 119 2.65 67.08 34.76
N PRO A 120 2.87 67.38 36.06
CA PRO A 120 2.60 66.45 37.16
C PRO A 120 1.12 66.05 37.38
N LYS A 121 0.16 66.66 36.68
CA LYS A 121 -1.28 66.34 36.85
C LYS A 121 -1.68 65.01 36.23
N ASP A 122 -0.89 64.50 35.29
CA ASP A 122 -1.10 63.19 34.67
C ASP A 122 0.09 62.29 35.03
N ALA A 123 -0.18 61.24 35.79
CA ALA A 123 0.85 60.36 36.31
C ALA A 123 1.56 59.58 35.20
N THR A 124 0.86 59.23 34.11
CA THR A 124 1.45 58.59 32.92
C THR A 124 2.37 59.55 32.15
N LEU A 125 1.95 60.80 31.91
CA LEU A 125 2.82 61.80 31.28
C LEU A 125 4.03 62.13 32.15
N THR A 126 3.85 62.16 33.47
CA THR A 126 4.95 62.34 34.43
C THR A 126 5.95 61.19 34.34
N ALA A 127 5.46 59.95 34.29
CA ALA A 127 6.29 58.77 34.16
C ALA A 127 7.06 58.72 32.83
N LEU A 128 6.40 59.04 31.71
CA LEU A 128 7.03 59.10 30.39
C LEU A 128 8.05 60.23 30.28
N ALA A 129 7.72 61.43 30.77
CA ALA A 129 8.61 62.59 30.72
C ALA A 129 9.80 62.47 31.70
N GLY A 130 9.67 61.64 32.74
CA GLY A 130 10.75 61.30 33.67
C GLY A 130 11.74 60.27 33.13
N LEU A 131 11.49 59.66 31.98
CA LEU A 131 12.42 58.70 31.36
C LEU A 131 13.68 59.42 30.87
N ALA A 132 14.85 58.91 31.23
CA ALA A 132 16.12 59.45 30.74
C ALA A 132 16.25 59.25 29.23
N THR A 133 16.38 60.34 28.46
CA THR A 133 16.59 60.26 27.02
C THR A 133 17.91 59.54 26.72
N ALA A 134 17.85 58.44 25.96
CA ALA A 134 19.04 57.72 25.52
C ALA A 134 18.76 57.02 24.18
N ALA A 135 19.79 56.88 23.36
CA ALA A 135 19.72 56.10 22.12
C ALA A 135 19.40 54.63 22.44
N ASP A 136 18.77 53.96 21.48
CA ASP A 136 18.53 52.51 21.53
C ASP A 136 17.70 52.06 22.74
N ARG A 137 16.69 52.87 23.12
CA ARG A 137 15.75 52.57 24.20
C ARG A 137 14.32 52.48 23.69
N PHE A 138 13.54 51.59 24.30
CA PHE A 138 12.11 51.44 24.07
C PHE A 138 11.36 51.73 25.39
N PRO A 139 10.51 52.77 25.44
CA PRO A 139 9.62 53.01 26.57
C PRO A 139 8.60 51.88 26.73
N TYR A 140 8.43 51.40 27.95
CA TYR A 140 7.39 50.42 28.29
C TYR A 140 6.90 50.67 29.71
N PHE A 141 5.71 50.18 30.05
CA PHE A 141 5.15 50.29 31.39
C PHE A 141 5.45 49.03 32.20
N THR A 142 5.94 49.21 33.43
CA THR A 142 6.14 48.12 34.41
C THR A 142 4.99 48.02 35.42
N GLY A 143 4.04 48.97 35.36
CA GLY A 143 2.84 49.07 36.17
C GLY A 143 2.00 50.27 35.73
N ASN A 144 0.83 50.47 36.36
CA ASN A 144 0.01 51.65 36.08
C ASN A 144 0.79 52.92 36.43
N ASP A 145 0.89 53.86 35.49
CA ASP A 145 1.64 55.11 35.65
C ASP A 145 3.13 54.92 36.02
N VAL A 146 3.72 53.77 35.71
CA VAL A 146 5.16 53.51 35.91
C VAL A 146 5.77 53.11 34.58
N ALA A 147 6.57 54.01 34.01
CA ALA A 147 7.29 53.78 32.77
C ALA A 147 8.76 53.46 33.08
N SER A 148 9.36 52.62 32.24
CA SER A 148 10.78 52.29 32.25
C SER A 148 11.30 52.19 30.82
N LEU A 149 12.61 52.07 30.68
CA LEU A 149 13.28 51.90 29.39
C LEU A 149 13.88 50.51 29.29
N ALA A 150 13.49 49.78 28.26
CA ALA A 150 14.19 48.59 27.84
C ALA A 150 15.26 48.96 26.82
N THR A 151 16.40 48.28 26.83
CA THR A 151 17.37 48.39 25.73
C THR A 151 16.74 47.78 24.48
N LEU A 152 16.51 48.60 23.45
CA LEU A 152 16.06 48.11 22.16
C LEU A 152 17.28 47.77 21.34
N THR A 153 17.64 46.48 21.30
CA THR A 153 18.82 46.01 20.58
C THR A 153 18.75 46.34 19.09
N LYS A 154 19.90 46.32 18.41
CA LYS A 154 19.94 46.46 16.95
C LYS A 154 19.01 45.45 16.25
N VAL A 155 18.97 44.22 16.76
CA VAL A 155 18.08 43.15 16.27
C VAL A 155 16.60 43.54 16.39
N GLY A 156 16.18 44.04 17.56
CA GLY A 156 14.81 44.50 17.76
C GLY A 156 14.44 45.65 16.81
N ARG A 157 15.34 46.62 16.62
CA ARG A 157 15.12 47.72 15.67
C ARG A 157 15.03 47.24 14.23
N ASP A 158 15.93 46.35 13.82
CA ASP A 158 15.95 45.81 12.47
C ASP A 158 14.66 45.02 12.13
N ILE A 159 14.09 44.29 13.11
CA ILE A 159 12.81 43.58 12.98
C ILE A 159 11.64 44.57 12.88
N LEU A 160 11.56 45.54 13.80
CA LEU A 160 10.50 46.56 13.81
C LEU A 160 10.50 47.44 12.55
N ALA A 161 11.66 47.60 11.91
CA ALA A 161 11.80 48.33 10.66
C ALA A 161 11.34 47.56 9.41
N LYS A 162 11.02 46.25 9.51
CA LYS A 162 10.54 45.47 8.37
C LYS A 162 9.07 45.78 8.08
N SER A 163 8.76 46.04 6.81
CA SER A 163 7.41 46.38 6.35
C SER A 163 6.53 45.17 6.00
N THR A 164 7.10 43.96 5.92
CA THR A 164 6.38 42.73 5.54
C THR A 164 6.83 41.52 6.36
N VAL A 165 5.95 40.53 6.49
CA VAL A 165 6.27 39.23 7.13
C VAL A 165 7.42 38.52 6.41
N ALA A 166 7.47 38.59 5.07
CA ALA A 166 8.55 37.98 4.28
C ALA A 166 9.93 38.58 4.63
N ALA A 167 10.02 39.91 4.77
CA ALA A 167 11.26 40.57 5.16
C ALA A 167 11.70 40.27 6.61
N VAL A 168 10.74 39.97 7.50
CA VAL A 168 11.05 39.48 8.86
C VAL A 168 11.60 38.05 8.79
N ILE A 169 10.95 37.16 8.04
CA ILE A 169 11.38 35.76 7.83
C ILE A 169 12.79 35.72 7.25
N GLU A 170 13.08 36.55 6.24
CA GLU A 170 14.40 36.69 5.64
C GLU A 170 15.43 37.19 6.66
N TYR A 171 15.10 38.23 7.43
CA TYR A 171 15.99 38.77 8.47
C TYR A 171 16.34 37.74 9.55
N LEU A 172 15.36 36.90 9.93
CA LEU A 172 15.56 35.81 10.87
C LEU A 172 16.27 34.60 10.25
N GLY A 173 16.56 34.62 8.94
CA GLY A 173 17.18 33.51 8.22
C GLY A 173 16.27 32.29 8.04
N LEU A 174 14.96 32.45 8.20
CA LEU A 174 13.99 31.34 8.18
C LEU A 174 13.47 31.00 6.78
N GLN A 175 13.86 31.76 5.75
CA GLN A 175 13.36 31.58 4.39
C GLN A 175 13.63 30.17 3.85
N GLU A 176 14.83 29.63 4.07
CA GLU A 176 15.18 28.28 3.61
C GLU A 176 14.38 27.21 4.35
N THR A 177 14.15 27.36 5.66
CA THR A 177 13.31 26.45 6.44
C THR A 177 11.87 26.44 5.93
N VAL A 178 11.29 27.62 5.65
CA VAL A 178 9.95 27.73 5.06
C VAL A 178 9.90 27.07 3.67
N ASN A 179 10.90 27.32 2.83
CA ASN A 179 10.98 26.72 1.50
C ASN A 179 11.10 25.18 1.57
N LYS A 180 11.90 24.65 2.50
CA LYS A 180 12.02 23.20 2.73
C LYS A 180 10.74 22.60 3.28
N ALA A 181 10.05 23.30 4.19
CA ALA A 181 8.81 22.83 4.81
C ALA A 181 7.63 22.80 3.82
N GLY A 182 7.58 23.70 2.84
CA GLY A 182 6.46 23.82 1.90
C GLY A 182 6.16 22.55 1.07
N ASN A 183 7.15 21.65 0.92
CA ASN A 183 7.01 20.37 0.19
C ASN A 183 7.42 19.15 1.05
N ALA A 184 7.59 19.33 2.36
CA ALA A 184 7.98 18.24 3.25
C ALA A 184 6.78 17.36 3.60
N VAL A 185 7.03 16.05 3.73
CA VAL A 185 6.04 15.09 4.22
C VAL A 185 5.82 15.29 5.72
N GLN A 186 4.59 15.58 6.14
CA GLN A 186 4.23 15.74 7.53
C GLN A 186 4.31 14.41 8.30
N ARG A 187 4.69 14.49 9.58
CA ARG A 187 4.79 13.32 10.46
C ARG A 187 3.44 12.64 10.71
N SER A 188 2.35 13.41 10.67
CA SER A 188 0.97 12.90 10.72
C SER A 188 0.50 12.21 9.43
N GLY A 189 1.37 12.15 8.42
CA GLY A 189 1.03 11.73 7.07
C GLY A 189 0.56 12.90 6.21
N ASP A 190 0.70 12.73 4.89
CA ASP A 190 0.26 13.68 3.87
C ASP A 190 -0.44 12.97 2.72
N LYS A 191 -1.34 13.70 2.06
CA LYS A 191 -1.86 13.33 0.74
C LYS A 191 -1.00 14.01 -0.33
N MET A 192 -0.02 13.29 -0.87
CA MET A 192 0.79 13.78 -2.00
C MET A 192 -0.07 13.86 -3.26
N THR A 193 -0.15 15.04 -3.89
CA THR A 193 -0.87 15.24 -5.17
C THR A 193 0.03 15.07 -6.41
N GLY A 194 1.33 14.81 -6.20
CA GLY A 194 2.34 14.54 -7.23
C GLY A 194 3.23 13.34 -6.90
N GLU A 195 4.24 13.08 -7.72
CA GLU A 195 5.13 11.91 -7.59
C GLU A 195 6.17 12.07 -6.45
N LEU A 196 6.36 11.04 -5.63
CA LEU A 196 7.51 10.92 -4.72
C LEU A 196 8.69 10.27 -5.48
N LYS A 197 9.74 11.06 -5.77
CA LYS A 197 10.95 10.60 -6.46
C LYS A 197 12.09 10.39 -5.47
N ILE A 198 12.66 9.19 -5.46
CA ILE A 198 13.76 8.84 -4.55
C ILE A 198 14.96 8.37 -5.36
N GLY A 199 16.07 9.10 -5.27
CA GLY A 199 17.29 8.83 -6.04
C GLY A 199 18.28 7.91 -5.32
N THR A 200 18.03 7.54 -4.06
CA THR A 200 18.89 6.66 -3.27
C THR A 200 18.61 5.19 -3.57
N VAL A 201 19.62 4.34 -3.34
CA VAL A 201 19.55 2.90 -3.59
C VAL A 201 18.52 2.24 -2.65
N ASN A 202 18.65 2.46 -1.34
CA ASN A 202 17.59 2.14 -0.38
C ASN A 202 16.57 3.28 -0.43
N ALA A 203 15.50 3.10 -1.20
CA ALA A 203 14.59 4.18 -1.54
C ALA A 203 13.52 4.40 -0.48
N LEU A 204 12.76 3.34 -0.15
CA LEU A 204 11.69 3.40 0.85
C LEU A 204 11.87 2.29 1.88
N ARG A 205 11.59 2.61 3.15
CA ARG A 205 11.54 1.65 4.25
C ARG A 205 10.18 1.68 4.91
N ILE A 206 9.62 0.51 5.16
CA ILE A 206 8.43 0.30 5.99
C ILE A 206 8.83 -0.63 7.13
N PHE A 207 8.67 -0.23 8.38
CA PHE A 207 9.25 -0.96 9.50
C PHE A 207 8.41 -0.94 10.77
N ASN A 208 8.72 -1.87 11.67
CA ASN A 208 8.44 -1.82 13.10
C ASN A 208 9.73 -2.09 13.89
N ASP A 209 9.65 -2.33 15.20
CA ASP A 209 10.83 -2.59 16.03
C ASP A 209 11.61 -3.85 15.60
N ALA A 210 10.91 -4.88 15.13
CA ALA A 210 11.51 -6.16 14.77
C ALA A 210 12.09 -6.16 13.36
N PHE A 211 11.34 -5.71 12.36
CA PHE A 211 11.73 -5.83 10.95
C PHE A 211 11.42 -4.56 10.17
N GLY A 212 12.29 -4.27 9.21
CA GLY A 212 12.07 -3.29 8.17
C GLY A 212 12.03 -3.99 6.82
N LEU A 213 11.19 -3.53 5.92
CA LEU A 213 11.18 -3.88 4.52
C LEU A 213 11.71 -2.70 3.71
N ILE A 214 12.81 -2.93 3.00
CA ILE A 214 13.48 -1.93 2.19
C ILE A 214 13.16 -2.20 0.72
N PHE A 215 12.56 -1.20 0.08
CA PHE A 215 12.41 -1.13 -1.37
C PHE A 215 13.72 -0.58 -1.92
N ARG A 216 14.54 -1.48 -2.44
CA ARG A 216 15.91 -1.17 -2.87
C ARG A 216 16.02 -1.24 -4.38
N ARG A 217 16.40 -0.13 -5.01
CA ARG A 217 16.82 -0.10 -6.41
C ARG A 217 18.34 -0.25 -6.47
N SER A 218 18.83 -1.44 -6.80
CA SER A 218 20.26 -1.75 -6.87
C SER A 218 20.58 -2.33 -8.24
N GLU A 219 21.59 -1.79 -8.92
CA GLU A 219 22.00 -2.23 -10.25
C GLU A 219 20.79 -2.25 -11.22
N ASP A 220 20.56 -3.40 -11.87
CA ASP A 220 19.47 -3.64 -12.81
C ASP A 220 18.19 -4.16 -12.12
N PHE A 221 18.05 -4.09 -10.79
CA PHE A 221 16.92 -4.68 -10.08
C PHE A 221 16.24 -3.73 -9.08
N LEU A 222 14.91 -3.90 -8.96
CA LEU A 222 14.15 -3.47 -7.79
C LEU A 222 13.94 -4.68 -6.88
N HIS A 223 14.44 -4.60 -5.65
CA HIS A 223 14.30 -5.64 -4.64
C HIS A 223 13.42 -5.20 -3.48
N PHE A 224 12.69 -6.13 -2.90
CA PHE A 224 12.08 -5.97 -1.58
C PHE A 224 12.89 -6.80 -0.59
N ILE A 225 13.62 -6.13 0.31
CA ILE A 225 14.61 -6.78 1.18
C ILE A 225 14.26 -6.51 2.65
N PRO A 226 14.01 -7.55 3.46
CA PRO A 226 13.84 -7.36 4.89
C PRO A 226 15.19 -7.09 5.58
N THR A 227 15.17 -6.40 6.72
CA THR A 227 16.31 -6.29 7.64
C THR A 227 16.51 -7.58 8.42
N ALA A 228 17.60 -7.64 9.21
CA ALA A 228 17.67 -8.57 10.34
C ALA A 228 16.60 -8.25 11.40
N GLU A 229 16.26 -9.25 12.22
CA GLU A 229 15.35 -9.10 13.35
C GLU A 229 15.94 -8.18 14.44
N GLY A 230 15.10 -7.33 15.03
CA GLY A 230 15.49 -6.30 16.00
C GLY A 230 16.17 -5.07 15.38
N GLN A 231 16.21 -4.99 14.05
CA GLN A 231 16.90 -3.92 13.32
C GLN A 231 15.96 -3.22 12.34
N GLY A 232 14.67 -3.08 12.67
CA GLY A 232 13.69 -2.66 11.67
C GLY A 232 13.86 -1.23 11.16
N GLU A 233 14.05 -0.26 12.05
CA GLU A 233 14.21 1.16 11.67
C GLU A 233 15.55 1.44 11.01
N ASN A 234 16.65 1.07 11.67
CA ASN A 234 18.01 1.50 11.32
C ASN A 234 18.91 0.38 10.77
N GLY A 235 18.40 -0.85 10.66
CA GLY A 235 19.17 -1.98 10.14
C GLY A 235 19.47 -1.88 8.66
N ASP A 236 20.64 -2.39 8.26
CA ASP A 236 20.97 -2.56 6.85
C ASP A 236 20.15 -3.68 6.20
N ILE A 237 20.33 -3.88 4.89
CA ILE A 237 19.71 -4.97 4.15
C ILE A 237 20.07 -6.33 4.74
N GLY A 238 19.07 -7.19 4.93
CA GLY A 238 19.28 -8.57 5.33
C GLY A 238 19.79 -9.45 4.18
N PRO A 239 20.05 -10.74 4.46
CA PRO A 239 20.54 -11.69 3.46
C PRO A 239 19.45 -12.16 2.48
N LEU A 240 18.17 -11.99 2.82
CA LEU A 240 17.06 -12.53 2.03
C LEU A 240 16.79 -11.71 0.76
N ARG A 241 16.32 -12.38 -0.29
CA ARG A 241 15.87 -11.76 -1.55
C ARG A 241 14.49 -12.28 -1.97
N PRO A 242 13.43 -12.12 -1.15
CA PRO A 242 12.15 -12.77 -1.39
C PRO A 242 11.53 -12.42 -2.75
N PHE A 243 11.64 -11.15 -3.16
CA PHE A 243 11.08 -10.63 -4.40
C PHE A 243 12.05 -9.65 -5.08
N ALA A 244 12.20 -9.79 -6.39
CA ALA A 244 12.96 -8.86 -7.22
C ALA A 244 12.36 -8.73 -8.62
N ILE A 245 12.45 -7.54 -9.21
CA ILE A 245 12.12 -7.27 -10.61
C ILE A 245 13.38 -6.84 -11.32
N ASN A 246 13.77 -7.54 -12.39
CA ASN A 246 14.80 -7.06 -13.29
C ASN A 246 14.25 -5.88 -14.10
N LEU A 247 14.83 -4.70 -13.94
CA LEU A 247 14.39 -3.45 -14.55
C LEU A 247 14.69 -3.38 -16.05
N ARG A 248 15.54 -4.26 -16.59
CA ARG A 248 15.86 -4.36 -18.01
C ARG A 248 14.90 -5.29 -18.77
N THR A 249 14.49 -6.39 -18.14
CA THR A 249 13.67 -7.44 -18.79
C THR A 249 12.24 -7.52 -18.27
N GLY A 250 11.93 -6.88 -17.14
CA GLY A 250 10.66 -7.03 -16.42
C GLY A 250 10.49 -8.38 -15.72
N ALA A 251 11.48 -9.28 -15.80
CA ALA A 251 11.41 -10.60 -15.20
C ALA A 251 11.31 -10.50 -13.68
N ILE A 252 10.37 -11.24 -13.09
CA ILE A 252 10.14 -11.30 -11.65
C ILE A 252 10.80 -12.56 -11.10
N SER A 253 11.60 -12.40 -10.05
CA SER A 253 12.20 -13.50 -9.31
C SER A 253 11.62 -13.57 -7.90
N VAL A 254 11.05 -14.73 -7.57
CA VAL A 254 10.61 -15.07 -6.20
C VAL A 254 11.47 -16.23 -5.72
N SER A 255 12.42 -15.96 -4.82
CA SER A 255 13.50 -16.91 -4.51
C SER A 255 13.44 -17.53 -3.11
N HIS A 256 12.41 -17.19 -2.32
CA HIS A 256 12.24 -17.66 -0.94
C HIS A 256 10.89 -18.36 -0.73
N GLY A 257 10.44 -19.09 -1.76
CA GLY A 257 9.14 -19.77 -1.78
C GLY A 257 7.98 -18.84 -2.11
N ALA A 258 6.93 -19.40 -2.71
CA ALA A 258 5.66 -18.72 -2.96
C ALA A 258 4.51 -19.63 -2.55
N LYS A 259 3.62 -19.15 -1.69
CA LYS A 259 2.33 -19.79 -1.41
C LYS A 259 1.28 -19.07 -2.24
N ILE A 260 0.66 -19.79 -3.16
CA ILE A 260 -0.42 -19.29 -4.02
C ILE A 260 -1.70 -19.96 -3.54
N ASP A 261 -2.60 -19.20 -2.93
CA ASP A 261 -3.93 -19.68 -2.57
C ASP A 261 -4.82 -19.58 -3.84
N GLY A 262 -5.21 -20.73 -4.39
CA GLY A 262 -5.91 -20.84 -5.68
C GLY A 262 -5.03 -21.37 -6.81
N GLY A 263 -5.25 -20.87 -8.02
CA GLY A 263 -4.61 -21.38 -9.23
C GLY A 263 -3.39 -20.57 -9.71
N LEU A 264 -2.39 -21.24 -10.27
CA LEU A 264 -1.33 -20.62 -11.08
C LEU A 264 -1.70 -20.74 -12.56
N ALA A 265 -1.68 -19.63 -13.29
CA ALA A 265 -2.02 -19.61 -14.70
C ALA A 265 -0.80 -19.20 -15.53
N LEU A 266 -0.43 -20.02 -16.52
CA LEU A 266 0.71 -19.76 -17.39
C LEU A 266 0.22 -19.45 -18.81
N GLY A 267 0.24 -18.16 -19.17
CA GLY A 267 -0.10 -17.68 -20.52
C GLY A 267 -1.59 -17.37 -20.76
N THR A 268 -2.43 -17.42 -19.72
CA THR A 268 -3.90 -17.36 -19.81
C THR A 268 -4.51 -17.13 -18.41
N ASP A 269 -5.82 -16.92 -18.30
CA ASP A 269 -6.56 -17.00 -17.03
C ASP A 269 -6.80 -18.46 -16.62
N ASN A 270 -7.06 -18.73 -15.33
CA ASN A 270 -7.35 -20.08 -14.86
C ASN A 270 -8.86 -20.33 -14.74
N ALA A 271 -9.42 -21.13 -15.65
CA ALA A 271 -10.82 -21.60 -15.61
C ALA A 271 -10.98 -23.03 -15.05
N LEU A 272 -9.88 -23.76 -14.80
CA LEU A 272 -9.93 -25.03 -14.05
C LEU A 272 -10.40 -24.80 -12.61
N GLY A 273 -10.06 -23.65 -12.02
CA GLY A 273 -10.45 -23.26 -10.66
C GLY A 273 -9.79 -24.09 -9.57
N GLY A 274 -10.03 -23.70 -8.31
CA GLY A 274 -9.40 -24.33 -7.13
C GLY A 274 -7.87 -24.28 -7.17
N ASN A 275 -7.23 -25.24 -6.52
CA ASN A 275 -5.76 -25.40 -6.54
C ASN A 275 -5.33 -26.10 -7.83
N SER A 276 -4.89 -25.33 -8.82
CA SER A 276 -4.56 -25.85 -10.15
C SER A 276 -3.45 -25.06 -10.85
N ILE A 277 -2.87 -25.65 -11.89
CA ILE A 277 -1.93 -25.02 -12.81
C ILE A 277 -2.52 -25.12 -14.22
N THR A 278 -2.87 -23.99 -14.85
CA THR A 278 -3.30 -23.95 -16.27
C THR A 278 -2.14 -23.58 -17.19
N LEU A 279 -2.14 -24.14 -18.40
CA LEU A 279 -1.01 -24.08 -19.34
C LEU A 279 -1.49 -23.70 -20.75
N GLY A 280 -1.17 -22.48 -21.21
CA GLY A 280 -1.40 -22.01 -22.59
C GLY A 280 -2.84 -21.59 -22.91
N ASP A 281 -3.84 -22.29 -22.36
CA ASP A 281 -5.27 -21.94 -22.39
C ASP A 281 -5.88 -22.01 -20.97
N ASN A 282 -7.14 -21.61 -20.81
CA ASN A 282 -7.75 -21.49 -19.50
C ASN A 282 -8.28 -22.81 -18.89
N ASP A 283 -8.28 -23.91 -19.63
CA ASP A 283 -8.94 -25.16 -19.22
C ASP A 283 -8.11 -26.44 -19.49
N THR A 284 -6.83 -26.29 -19.85
CA THR A 284 -5.82 -27.36 -19.91
C THR A 284 -4.82 -27.21 -18.78
N GLY A 285 -4.53 -28.30 -18.05
CA GLY A 285 -3.61 -28.24 -16.92
C GLY A 285 -3.73 -29.36 -15.89
N ILE A 286 -3.26 -29.07 -14.68
CA ILE A 286 -3.26 -30.00 -13.55
C ILE A 286 -4.04 -29.39 -12.40
N LYS A 287 -4.95 -30.14 -11.78
CA LYS A 287 -5.78 -29.70 -10.67
C LYS A 287 -5.72 -30.68 -9.52
N GLN A 288 -5.60 -30.19 -8.29
CA GLN A 288 -5.74 -31.01 -7.10
C GLN A 288 -7.20 -31.49 -6.97
N GLY A 289 -7.40 -32.80 -6.86
CA GLY A 289 -8.71 -33.43 -6.64
C GLY A 289 -9.11 -33.58 -5.17
N GLY A 290 -8.23 -33.20 -4.23
CA GLY A 290 -8.35 -33.48 -2.80
C GLY A 290 -7.52 -34.69 -2.37
N ASP A 291 -7.09 -34.72 -1.10
CA ASP A 291 -6.44 -35.87 -0.44
C ASP A 291 -5.39 -36.64 -1.27
N GLY A 292 -4.39 -35.93 -1.80
CA GLY A 292 -3.30 -36.51 -2.61
C GLY A 292 -3.66 -36.86 -4.05
N VAL A 293 -4.89 -36.62 -4.51
CA VAL A 293 -5.31 -36.83 -5.91
C VAL A 293 -4.85 -35.66 -6.80
N LEU A 294 -4.19 -35.99 -7.90
CA LEU A 294 -3.82 -35.07 -8.98
C LEU A 294 -4.61 -35.40 -10.24
N LEU A 295 -5.34 -34.43 -10.79
CA LEU A 295 -6.18 -34.58 -11.98
C LEU A 295 -5.57 -33.79 -13.15
N PHE A 296 -5.52 -34.39 -14.33
CA PHE A 296 -5.00 -33.78 -15.55
C PHE A 296 -6.16 -33.48 -16.48
N TYR A 297 -6.30 -32.22 -16.88
CA TYR A 297 -7.36 -31.72 -17.75
C TYR A 297 -6.78 -31.31 -19.11
N SER A 298 -7.55 -31.53 -20.17
CA SER A 298 -7.29 -31.01 -21.51
C SER A 298 -8.59 -30.44 -22.06
N ASN A 299 -8.57 -29.15 -22.43
CA ASN A 299 -9.71 -28.42 -22.98
C ASN A 299 -11.01 -28.63 -22.15
N GLY A 300 -10.87 -28.50 -20.81
CA GLY A 300 -11.95 -28.60 -19.84
C GLY A 300 -12.40 -30.04 -19.52
N GLN A 301 -11.84 -31.05 -20.18
CA GLN A 301 -12.19 -32.46 -19.96
C GLN A 301 -11.13 -33.16 -19.09
N LEU A 302 -11.56 -33.98 -18.15
CA LEU A 302 -10.66 -34.83 -17.34
C LEU A 302 -10.04 -35.91 -18.25
N ALA A 303 -8.73 -35.83 -18.47
CA ALA A 303 -8.00 -36.81 -19.26
C ALA A 303 -7.62 -38.04 -18.41
N PHE A 304 -6.95 -37.83 -17.27
CA PHE A 304 -6.59 -38.88 -16.31
C PHE A 304 -6.26 -38.30 -14.94
N GLY A 305 -6.05 -39.15 -13.93
CA GLY A 305 -5.63 -38.72 -12.59
C GLY A 305 -4.74 -39.74 -11.86
N LEU A 306 -3.95 -39.23 -10.93
CA LEU A 306 -3.05 -40.00 -10.07
C LEU A 306 -3.62 -40.00 -8.65
N GLN A 307 -3.88 -41.19 -8.10
CA GLN A 307 -4.38 -41.37 -6.74
C GLN A 307 -3.46 -42.33 -5.96
N PRO A 308 -2.78 -41.88 -4.89
CA PRO A 308 -1.94 -42.74 -4.07
C PRO A 308 -2.77 -43.83 -3.36
N ALA A 309 -2.17 -45.00 -3.16
CA ALA A 309 -2.72 -46.17 -2.43
C ALA A 309 -3.99 -46.84 -3.00
N SER A 310 -4.51 -46.40 -4.15
CA SER A 310 -5.47 -47.21 -4.89
C SER A 310 -4.73 -48.30 -5.66
N ALA A 311 -5.26 -49.53 -5.67
CA ALA A 311 -4.88 -50.58 -6.64
C ALA A 311 -5.10 -50.12 -8.11
N ASP A 312 -5.61 -48.90 -8.29
CA ASP A 312 -5.94 -48.28 -9.54
C ASP A 312 -4.81 -47.42 -10.14
N PHE A 313 -3.74 -47.08 -9.42
CA PHE A 313 -2.62 -46.32 -10.04
C PHE A 313 -1.99 -47.11 -11.20
N TYR A 314 -1.87 -48.44 -11.08
CA TYR A 314 -1.45 -49.33 -12.16
C TYR A 314 -2.58 -49.69 -13.14
N LYS A 315 -3.86 -49.57 -12.74
CA LYS A 315 -5.01 -49.82 -13.64
C LYS A 315 -5.40 -48.59 -14.46
N ARG A 316 -5.06 -47.37 -14.02
CA ARG A 316 -5.55 -46.10 -14.58
C ARG A 316 -4.66 -45.39 -15.58
N VAL A 317 -3.42 -45.82 -15.75
CA VAL A 317 -2.65 -45.43 -16.94
C VAL A 317 -3.30 -45.99 -18.23
N ALA A 318 -4.30 -46.89 -18.13
CA ALA A 318 -5.06 -47.45 -19.25
C ALA A 318 -6.59 -47.61 -18.97
N TYR A 319 -7.33 -46.56 -18.57
CA TYR A 319 -8.80 -46.62 -18.65
C TYR A 319 -9.31 -46.16 -20.01
N ILE A 320 -9.80 -47.12 -20.78
CA ILE A 320 -10.85 -46.92 -21.79
C ILE A 320 -12.19 -47.18 -21.09
N HIS A 321 -13.19 -46.34 -21.33
CA HIS A 321 -14.49 -46.34 -20.65
C HIS A 321 -15.27 -47.67 -20.82
N GLN A 322 -16.09 -48.03 -19.82
CA GLN A 322 -17.12 -49.08 -19.99
C GLN A 322 -18.00 -48.75 -21.21
N GLY A 323 -18.17 -49.70 -22.12
CA GLY A 323 -18.98 -49.56 -23.33
C GLY A 323 -18.22 -49.17 -24.60
N ILE A 324 -16.92 -48.87 -24.53
CA ILE A 324 -16.07 -48.68 -25.71
C ILE A 324 -15.41 -50.01 -26.06
N ILE A 325 -15.57 -50.45 -27.32
CA ILE A 325 -14.88 -51.61 -27.87
C ILE A 325 -13.37 -51.32 -27.85
N PRO A 326 -12.52 -52.16 -27.21
CA PRO A 326 -11.09 -51.96 -27.16
C PRO A 326 -10.48 -51.91 -28.54
N ASP A 327 -9.53 -50.99 -28.67
CA ASP A 327 -8.76 -50.77 -29.88
C ASP A 327 -8.19 -52.10 -30.40
N GLY A 328 -8.54 -52.41 -31.65
CA GLY A 328 -8.08 -53.63 -32.32
C GLY A 328 -9.12 -54.74 -32.43
N SER A 329 -10.22 -54.66 -31.67
CA SER A 329 -11.30 -55.65 -31.72
C SER A 329 -12.12 -55.50 -33.01
N GLY A 330 -12.59 -56.62 -33.56
CA GLY A 330 -13.34 -56.61 -34.83
C GLY A 330 -13.37 -57.98 -35.51
N ALA A 331 -13.64 -57.98 -36.82
CA ALA A 331 -13.59 -59.21 -37.60
C ALA A 331 -12.13 -59.67 -37.77
N PHE A 332 -11.93 -60.97 -38.03
CA PHE A 332 -10.59 -61.49 -38.38
C PHE A 332 -10.01 -60.78 -39.61
N ALA A 333 -10.87 -60.39 -40.56
CA ALA A 333 -10.51 -59.61 -41.75
C ALA A 333 -9.72 -58.34 -41.46
N ASP A 334 -10.03 -57.68 -40.36
CA ASP A 334 -9.51 -56.35 -40.01
C ASP A 334 -8.17 -56.43 -39.27
N GLN A 335 -7.77 -57.62 -38.81
CA GLN A 335 -6.62 -57.78 -37.92
C GLN A 335 -5.28 -57.42 -38.57
N LEU A 336 -5.20 -57.51 -39.91
CA LEU A 336 -4.01 -57.12 -40.66
C LEU A 336 -3.86 -55.61 -40.85
N ASN A 337 -4.99 -54.89 -40.87
CA ASN A 337 -5.01 -53.44 -41.11
C ASN A 337 -5.10 -52.64 -39.81
N ASN A 338 -5.30 -53.32 -38.67
CA ASN A 338 -5.41 -52.69 -37.37
C ASN A 338 -4.34 -53.24 -36.40
N ALA A 339 -3.29 -52.43 -36.16
CA ALA A 339 -2.14 -52.79 -35.35
C ALA A 339 -2.31 -52.61 -33.84
N THR A 340 -3.51 -52.28 -33.37
CA THR A 340 -3.76 -51.98 -31.96
C THR A 340 -4.23 -53.23 -31.20
N ALA A 341 -3.83 -53.30 -29.93
CA ALA A 341 -4.35 -54.20 -28.92
C ALA A 341 -4.02 -53.66 -27.52
N PRO A 342 -4.92 -53.80 -26.53
CA PRO A 342 -4.67 -53.42 -25.14
C PRO A 342 -3.82 -54.47 -24.40
N PHE A 343 -2.61 -54.11 -23.95
CA PHE A 343 -1.70 -55.03 -23.24
C PHE A 343 -2.32 -55.76 -22.03
N VAL A 344 -3.30 -55.15 -21.36
CA VAL A 344 -4.13 -55.76 -20.31
C VAL A 344 -5.58 -55.35 -20.50
N GLN A 345 -6.50 -56.30 -20.31
CA GLN A 345 -7.94 -56.04 -20.27
C GLN A 345 -8.49 -56.37 -18.89
N THR A 346 -9.35 -55.50 -18.35
CA THR A 346 -10.05 -55.74 -17.08
C THR A 346 -11.39 -56.44 -17.32
N GLN A 347 -12.21 -56.65 -16.27
CA GLN A 347 -13.52 -57.28 -16.43
C GLN A 347 -14.43 -56.44 -17.31
N PHE A 348 -14.72 -56.96 -18.50
CA PHE A 348 -15.48 -56.32 -19.55
C PHE A 348 -16.69 -57.19 -19.91
N ALA A 349 -17.89 -56.62 -19.87
CA ALA A 349 -19.15 -57.31 -20.11
C ALA A 349 -19.81 -56.73 -21.36
N TRP A 350 -19.65 -57.38 -22.52
CA TRP A 350 -20.17 -56.89 -23.80
C TRP A 350 -21.11 -57.92 -24.41
N ASN A 351 -22.04 -57.43 -25.24
CA ASN A 351 -22.98 -58.29 -25.94
C ASN A 351 -22.27 -58.99 -27.12
N PRO A 352 -22.38 -60.33 -27.25
CA PRO A 352 -21.89 -61.01 -28.43
C PRO A 352 -22.65 -60.53 -29.67
N THR A 353 -21.91 -60.23 -30.75
CA THR A 353 -22.46 -59.89 -32.06
C THR A 353 -22.72 -61.18 -32.85
N PRO A 354 -23.77 -61.25 -33.70
CA PRO A 354 -23.95 -62.36 -34.64
C PRO A 354 -22.69 -62.53 -35.51
N GLY A 355 -22.16 -63.75 -35.58
CA GLY A 355 -20.88 -64.05 -36.26
C GLY A 355 -19.61 -63.92 -35.40
N GLY A 356 -19.75 -63.46 -34.14
CA GLY A 356 -18.67 -63.35 -33.17
C GLY A 356 -17.78 -62.11 -33.32
N LEU A 357 -17.10 -61.75 -32.24
CA LEU A 357 -16.20 -60.60 -32.15
C LEU A 357 -14.83 -61.08 -31.63
N TYR A 358 -13.78 -60.88 -32.42
CA TYR A 358 -12.42 -61.14 -31.97
C TYR A 358 -11.88 -59.95 -31.19
N VAL A 359 -11.30 -60.22 -30.03
CA VAL A 359 -10.77 -59.22 -29.11
C VAL A 359 -9.30 -59.53 -28.83
N PRO A 360 -8.34 -58.78 -29.40
CA PRO A 360 -6.92 -58.99 -29.13
C PRO A 360 -6.55 -58.43 -27.74
N ILE A 361 -5.67 -59.13 -27.02
CA ILE A 361 -4.99 -58.65 -25.79
C ILE A 361 -3.55 -58.24 -26.14
N VAL A 362 -2.89 -58.97 -27.02
CA VAL A 362 -1.59 -58.55 -27.56
C VAL A 362 -1.57 -58.85 -29.05
N LYS A 363 -1.02 -57.93 -29.82
CA LYS A 363 -0.94 -58.01 -31.27
C LYS A 363 0.39 -57.46 -31.76
N GLY A 364 0.93 -58.09 -32.81
CA GLY A 364 2.04 -57.58 -33.58
C GLY A 364 1.76 -57.73 -35.07
N LEU A 365 2.06 -56.68 -35.83
CA LEU A 365 2.15 -56.76 -37.28
C LEU A 365 3.62 -56.94 -37.63
N SER A 366 3.92 -57.98 -38.39
CA SER A 366 5.26 -58.25 -38.86
C SER A 366 5.29 -58.25 -40.38
N ILE A 367 6.21 -57.48 -40.93
CA ILE A 367 6.60 -57.54 -42.34
C ILE A 367 8.10 -57.78 -42.38
N ARG A 368 8.53 -58.76 -43.17
CA ARG A 368 9.96 -58.96 -43.41
C ARG A 368 10.46 -57.86 -44.34
N ASN A 369 11.51 -57.15 -43.92
CA ASN A 369 12.09 -56.06 -44.68
C ASN A 369 12.55 -56.52 -46.08
N GLY A 370 11.87 -56.07 -47.13
CA GLY A 370 12.19 -56.35 -48.52
C GLY A 370 11.85 -57.75 -49.04
N GLN A 371 11.32 -58.67 -48.22
CA GLN A 371 11.02 -60.05 -48.63
C GLN A 371 9.85 -60.67 -47.88
N GLY A 372 8.70 -60.79 -48.54
CA GLY A 372 7.54 -61.52 -48.04
C GLY A 372 6.35 -60.62 -47.77
N TYR A 373 5.27 -61.25 -47.32
CA TYR A 373 3.98 -60.64 -47.16
C TYR A 373 3.69 -60.31 -45.68
N PRO A 374 2.95 -59.24 -45.37
CA PRO A 374 2.68 -58.86 -43.99
C PRO A 374 1.77 -59.89 -43.32
N GLY A 375 1.99 -60.10 -42.02
CA GLY A 375 1.15 -60.94 -41.18
C GLY A 375 0.82 -60.25 -39.86
N ALA A 376 -0.42 -60.39 -39.42
CA ALA A 376 -0.82 -60.04 -38.06
C ALA A 376 -0.83 -61.30 -37.21
N VAL A 377 -0.17 -61.23 -36.06
CA VAL A 377 -0.19 -62.27 -35.03
C VAL A 377 -0.79 -61.66 -33.78
N SER A 378 -1.82 -62.30 -33.25
CA SER A 378 -2.49 -61.83 -32.04
C SER A 378 -2.88 -62.96 -31.10
N PHE A 379 -2.81 -62.65 -29.81
CA PHE A 379 -3.37 -63.47 -28.75
C PHE A 379 -4.52 -62.70 -28.11
N GLY A 380 -5.65 -63.37 -27.96
CA GLY A 380 -6.89 -62.75 -27.50
C GLY A 380 -7.95 -63.78 -27.21
N TYR A 381 -9.20 -63.36 -27.32
CA TYR A 381 -10.34 -64.26 -27.23
C TYR A 381 -11.42 -63.92 -28.24
N LEU A 382 -12.21 -64.94 -28.58
CA LEU A 382 -13.39 -64.81 -29.40
C LEU A 382 -14.63 -64.79 -28.51
N LEU A 383 -15.44 -63.74 -28.65
CA LEU A 383 -16.79 -63.68 -28.07
C LEU A 383 -17.76 -64.14 -29.14
N THR A 384 -18.51 -65.21 -28.89
CA THR A 384 -19.54 -65.69 -29.82
C THR A 384 -20.85 -65.89 -29.09
N GLU A 385 -21.95 -65.89 -29.83
CA GLU A 385 -23.25 -66.32 -29.30
C GLU A 385 -23.32 -67.82 -29.02
N GLN A 386 -22.45 -68.62 -29.66
CA GLN A 386 -22.44 -70.08 -29.56
C GLN A 386 -21.82 -70.60 -28.26
N TYR A 387 -20.76 -69.93 -27.80
CA TYR A 387 -20.04 -70.26 -26.58
C TYR A 387 -20.32 -69.13 -25.59
N GLY A 388 -21.15 -69.37 -24.56
CA GLY A 388 -21.56 -68.36 -23.57
C GLY A 388 -20.45 -67.81 -22.67
N PHE A 389 -19.19 -67.86 -23.11
CA PHE A 389 -17.98 -67.41 -22.44
C PHE A 389 -16.92 -67.05 -23.49
N PRO A 390 -15.92 -66.21 -23.15
CA PRO A 390 -14.80 -65.91 -24.03
C PRO A 390 -13.97 -67.16 -24.35
N VAL A 391 -13.71 -67.43 -25.61
CA VAL A 391 -12.86 -68.55 -26.06
C VAL A 391 -11.45 -68.02 -26.32
N PRO A 392 -10.44 -68.34 -25.48
CA PRO A 392 -9.06 -67.95 -25.74
C PRO A 392 -8.57 -68.51 -27.06
N CYS A 393 -7.88 -67.67 -27.84
CA CYS A 393 -7.37 -68.08 -29.13
C CYS A 393 -6.08 -67.35 -29.53
N ILE A 394 -5.28 -68.05 -30.32
CA ILE A 394 -4.16 -67.48 -31.06
C ILE A 394 -4.65 -67.34 -32.50
N HIS A 395 -4.57 -66.13 -33.04
CA HIS A 395 -4.97 -65.83 -34.41
C HIS A 395 -3.77 -65.34 -35.19
N MET A 396 -3.68 -65.81 -36.44
CA MET A 396 -2.74 -65.30 -37.42
C MET A 396 -3.50 -65.04 -38.72
N ARG A 397 -3.27 -63.86 -39.32
CA ARG A 397 -3.78 -63.51 -40.63
C ARG A 397 -2.65 -63.08 -41.55
N GLY A 398 -2.60 -63.69 -42.74
CA GLY A 398 -1.77 -63.23 -43.83
C GLY A 398 -2.52 -62.29 -44.79
N ASP A 399 -1.79 -61.58 -45.63
CA ASP A 399 -2.33 -60.67 -46.66
C ASP A 399 -3.16 -61.36 -47.75
N GLY A 400 -2.88 -62.64 -48.03
CA GLY A 400 -3.67 -63.48 -48.93
C GLY A 400 -5.06 -63.86 -48.41
N GLY A 401 -5.49 -63.27 -47.27
CA GLY A 401 -6.81 -63.48 -46.69
C GLY A 401 -6.97 -64.80 -45.93
N ASN A 402 -5.91 -65.59 -45.79
CA ASN A 402 -5.91 -66.84 -45.03
C ASN A 402 -5.79 -66.56 -43.53
N ASP A 403 -6.69 -67.16 -42.75
CA ASP A 403 -6.68 -67.12 -41.29
C ASP A 403 -6.27 -68.48 -40.72
N ALA A 404 -5.41 -68.46 -39.72
CA ALA A 404 -5.14 -69.60 -38.85
C ALA A 404 -5.60 -69.24 -37.44
N LEU A 405 -6.56 -70.02 -36.92
CA LEU A 405 -7.14 -69.79 -35.61
C LEU A 405 -6.99 -71.05 -34.76
N TRP A 406 -6.16 -70.96 -33.73
CA TRP A 406 -6.07 -71.97 -32.68
C TRP A 406 -6.99 -71.58 -31.54
N GLN A 407 -7.93 -72.46 -31.19
CA GLN A 407 -8.90 -72.19 -30.12
C GLN A 407 -8.70 -73.16 -28.96
N PHE A 408 -8.82 -72.62 -27.76
CA PHE A 408 -8.79 -73.38 -26.51
C PHE A 408 -10.17 -73.27 -25.90
N ASN A 409 -10.99 -74.30 -26.00
CA ASN A 409 -12.36 -74.25 -25.48
C ASN A 409 -12.35 -74.67 -24.00
N PRO A 410 -12.58 -73.74 -23.05
CA PRO A 410 -12.58 -74.06 -21.63
C PRO A 410 -13.75 -74.95 -21.19
N ASN A 411 -14.84 -75.03 -21.95
CA ASN A 411 -16.03 -75.79 -21.54
C ASN A 411 -15.87 -77.30 -21.76
N ASP A 412 -15.40 -77.70 -22.94
CA ASP A 412 -15.18 -79.11 -23.28
C ASP A 412 -13.70 -79.53 -23.21
N LYS A 413 -12.80 -78.58 -22.91
CA LYS A 413 -11.35 -78.76 -22.83
C LYS A 413 -10.71 -79.15 -24.16
N SER A 414 -11.40 -78.91 -25.28
CA SER A 414 -10.89 -79.21 -26.60
C SER A 414 -9.87 -78.15 -27.06
N PHE A 415 -8.91 -78.62 -27.85
CA PHE A 415 -7.99 -77.78 -28.61
C PHE A 415 -8.32 -77.91 -30.09
N ILE A 416 -8.68 -76.81 -30.72
CA ILE A 416 -8.98 -76.75 -32.15
C ILE A 416 -7.76 -76.18 -32.86
N SER A 417 -7.19 -76.99 -33.76
CA SER A 417 -6.13 -76.58 -34.67
C SER A 417 -6.72 -76.33 -36.06
N PRO A 418 -6.33 -75.26 -36.78
CA PRO A 418 -6.81 -74.98 -38.13
C PRO A 418 -6.25 -75.96 -39.18
N GLY A 419 -5.30 -76.81 -38.79
CA GLY A 419 -4.71 -77.87 -39.64
C GLY A 419 -4.13 -79.01 -38.81
N ALA A 420 -3.33 -79.87 -39.45
CA ALA A 420 -2.72 -81.02 -38.80
C ALA A 420 -1.87 -80.61 -37.58
N LEU A 421 -1.98 -81.36 -36.48
CA LEU A 421 -1.14 -81.16 -35.30
C LEU A 421 0.16 -81.94 -35.50
N ILE A 422 1.30 -81.22 -35.52
CA ILE A 422 2.63 -81.82 -35.65
C ILE A 422 3.31 -81.79 -34.27
N ALA A 423 3.55 -82.95 -33.68
CA ALA A 423 4.16 -83.10 -32.35
C ALA A 423 5.32 -84.09 -32.42
N GLY A 424 6.56 -83.62 -32.25
CA GLY A 424 7.75 -84.48 -32.18
C GLY A 424 7.97 -85.38 -33.42
N GLY A 425 7.50 -84.96 -34.61
CA GLY A 425 7.57 -85.74 -35.85
C GLY A 425 6.35 -86.62 -36.14
N VAL A 426 5.43 -86.78 -35.18
CA VAL A 426 4.10 -87.38 -35.39
C VAL A 426 3.17 -86.31 -35.93
N ARG A 427 2.35 -86.65 -36.93
CA ARG A 427 1.32 -85.77 -37.47
C ARG A 427 -0.05 -86.40 -37.27
N TYR A 428 -0.93 -85.69 -36.58
CA TYR A 428 -2.35 -86.00 -36.53
C TYR A 428 -3.02 -85.29 -37.70
N ASN A 429 -3.42 -86.06 -38.71
CA ASN A 429 -4.00 -85.56 -39.94
C ASN A 429 -5.48 -85.17 -39.72
N THR A 430 -5.99 -84.32 -40.62
CA THR A 430 -7.38 -83.85 -40.58
C THR A 430 -8.40 -84.93 -40.94
N ASP A 431 -7.97 -86.02 -41.58
CA ASP A 431 -8.78 -87.21 -41.88
C ASP A 431 -8.84 -88.21 -40.71
N GLY A 432 -8.20 -87.89 -39.57
CA GLY A 432 -8.11 -88.75 -38.39
C GLY A 432 -6.96 -89.77 -38.43
N ASN A 433 -6.18 -89.83 -39.52
CA ASN A 433 -4.98 -90.66 -39.55
C ASN A 433 -3.86 -90.09 -38.68
N ILE A 434 -2.98 -90.99 -38.23
CA ILE A 434 -1.75 -90.64 -37.53
C ILE A 434 -0.58 -91.04 -38.40
N PHE A 435 0.26 -90.09 -38.80
CA PHE A 435 1.55 -90.35 -39.43
C PHE A 435 2.65 -90.32 -38.37
N GLY A 436 3.59 -91.26 -38.43
CA GLY A 436 4.68 -91.36 -37.47
C GLY A 436 5.88 -92.07 -38.07
N GLY A 437 7.08 -91.58 -37.74
CA GLY A 437 8.33 -92.07 -38.31
C GLY A 437 8.58 -93.57 -38.08
N CYS A 438 8.04 -94.16 -37.01
CA CYS A 438 8.21 -95.59 -36.72
C CYS A 438 7.38 -96.51 -37.63
N TRP A 439 6.29 -96.02 -38.26
CA TRP A 439 5.53 -96.80 -39.25
C TRP A 439 5.66 -96.27 -40.69
N GLY A 440 6.36 -95.14 -40.89
CA GLY A 440 6.79 -94.63 -42.21
C GLY A 440 5.67 -94.23 -43.17
N SER A 441 4.41 -94.27 -42.74
CA SER A 441 3.20 -94.08 -43.55
C SER A 441 2.05 -93.57 -42.65
N ASN A 442 0.81 -93.56 -43.12
CA ASN A 442 -0.33 -93.41 -42.20
C ASN A 442 -0.51 -94.71 -41.40
N LEU A 443 -0.88 -94.59 -40.14
CA LEU A 443 -1.06 -95.73 -39.24
C LEU A 443 -2.03 -96.77 -39.84
N ASN A 444 -3.11 -96.32 -40.47
CA ASN A 444 -4.05 -97.21 -41.15
C ASN A 444 -3.37 -98.04 -42.25
N ASP A 445 -2.50 -97.45 -43.07
CA ASP A 445 -1.81 -98.15 -44.17
C ASP A 445 -0.80 -99.16 -43.62
N TYR A 446 -0.07 -98.79 -42.58
CA TYR A 446 0.85 -99.68 -41.87
C TYR A 446 0.12 -100.89 -41.28
N LEU A 447 -1.01 -100.66 -40.59
CA LEU A 447 -1.81 -101.74 -40.01
C LEU A 447 -2.39 -102.67 -41.10
N ASN A 448 -2.79 -102.12 -42.24
CA ASN A 448 -3.37 -102.88 -43.35
C ASN A 448 -2.35 -103.77 -44.08
N SER A 449 -1.09 -103.36 -44.13
CA SER A 449 -0.03 -104.05 -44.88
C SER A 449 0.85 -104.95 -44.02
N SER A 450 1.01 -104.65 -42.72
CA SER A 450 2.00 -105.32 -41.86
C SER A 450 1.44 -106.49 -41.04
N PHE A 451 0.11 -106.62 -40.92
CA PHE A 451 -0.52 -107.64 -40.07
C PHE A 451 -1.48 -108.53 -40.85
N ILE A 452 -1.66 -109.77 -40.35
CA ILE A 452 -2.72 -110.66 -40.80
C ILE A 452 -4.04 -110.11 -40.30
N ARG A 453 -4.93 -109.76 -41.22
CA ARG A 453 -6.26 -109.20 -40.90
C ARG A 453 -7.35 -110.26 -40.81
N ASN A 454 -7.14 -111.41 -41.45
CA ASN A 454 -8.10 -112.52 -41.44
C ASN A 454 -7.41 -113.85 -41.81
N VAL A 455 -7.98 -114.98 -41.41
CA VAL A 455 -7.54 -116.34 -41.75
C VAL A 455 -8.76 -117.17 -42.17
N ARG A 456 -8.63 -117.99 -43.21
CA ARG A 456 -9.70 -118.88 -43.68
C ARG A 456 -9.15 -120.19 -44.27
N LEU A 457 -10.03 -121.16 -44.51
CA LEU A 457 -9.75 -122.29 -45.40
C LEU A 457 -10.15 -121.93 -46.84
N GLY A 458 -9.24 -122.15 -47.80
CA GLY A 458 -9.42 -121.82 -49.21
C GLY A 458 -10.22 -122.86 -50.01
N GLY A 459 -10.07 -122.82 -51.33
CA GLY A 459 -10.76 -123.72 -52.26
C GLY A 459 -10.48 -125.20 -52.00
N ARG A 460 -11.46 -126.05 -52.32
CA ARG A 460 -11.34 -127.51 -52.20
C ARG A 460 -10.35 -128.06 -53.24
N ARG A 461 -9.39 -128.87 -52.81
CA ARG A 461 -8.53 -129.73 -53.65
C ARG A 461 -8.82 -131.20 -53.32
N SER A 462 -8.74 -132.08 -54.30
CA SER A 462 -8.87 -133.52 -54.08
C SER A 462 -7.66 -134.21 -54.69
N ASP A 463 -7.01 -135.07 -53.92
CA ASP A 463 -5.84 -135.87 -54.32
C ASP A 463 -6.22 -137.36 -54.22
N THR A 464 -5.91 -138.15 -55.25
CA THR A 464 -6.26 -139.57 -55.31
C THR A 464 -5.41 -140.40 -54.34
N LEU A 465 -6.04 -141.37 -53.66
CA LEU A 465 -5.39 -142.31 -52.76
C LEU A 465 -5.12 -143.66 -53.47
N TYR A 466 -4.00 -144.29 -53.15
CA TYR A 466 -3.59 -145.58 -53.74
C TYR A 466 -3.22 -146.59 -52.64
N ARG A 467 -3.48 -147.88 -52.90
CA ARG A 467 -3.16 -148.97 -51.97
C ARG A 467 -1.66 -149.00 -51.64
N GLY A 468 -1.32 -148.91 -50.35
CA GLY A 468 0.07 -148.94 -49.88
C GLY A 468 0.91 -147.70 -50.19
N GLY A 469 0.31 -146.64 -50.76
CA GLY A 469 0.95 -145.36 -51.02
C GLY A 469 0.73 -144.35 -49.88
N LEU A 470 1.68 -143.44 -49.69
CA LEU A 470 1.54 -142.28 -48.82
C LEU A 470 0.93 -141.11 -49.62
N CYS A 471 -0.13 -140.50 -49.10
CA CYS A 471 -0.71 -139.27 -49.66
C CYS A 471 -0.71 -138.19 -48.58
N GLU A 472 0.05 -137.12 -48.79
CA GLU A 472 0.13 -135.97 -47.90
C GLU A 472 -0.57 -134.77 -48.55
N PRO A 473 -1.32 -133.96 -47.78
CA PRO A 473 -1.91 -132.74 -48.32
C PRO A 473 -0.79 -131.82 -48.82
N GLY A 474 -1.02 -131.16 -49.96
CA GLY A 474 -0.02 -130.26 -50.54
C GLY A 474 0.39 -129.14 -49.57
N ASN A 475 1.58 -128.57 -49.75
CA ASN A 475 2.13 -127.51 -48.89
C ASN A 475 1.05 -126.47 -48.50
N GLY A 476 0.89 -126.24 -47.19
CA GLY A 476 -0.07 -125.29 -46.65
C GLY A 476 -1.51 -125.76 -46.61
N HIS A 477 -1.79 -127.00 -47.04
CA HIS A 477 -3.12 -127.59 -47.02
C HIS A 477 -3.30 -128.48 -45.79
N VAL A 478 -4.52 -128.48 -45.29
CA VAL A 478 -4.97 -129.41 -44.25
C VAL A 478 -6.00 -130.36 -44.84
N THR A 479 -5.95 -131.61 -44.43
CA THR A 479 -6.98 -132.58 -44.79
C THR A 479 -8.29 -132.19 -44.12
N THR A 480 -9.33 -132.04 -44.93
CA THR A 480 -10.67 -131.61 -44.49
C THR A 480 -11.74 -132.67 -44.74
N GLY A 481 -11.39 -133.79 -45.36
CA GLY A 481 -12.26 -134.94 -45.52
C GLY A 481 -11.60 -136.08 -46.29
N LEU A 482 -12.20 -137.26 -46.25
CA LEU A 482 -11.83 -138.45 -47.01
C LEU A 482 -13.08 -138.99 -47.70
N GLN A 483 -12.92 -139.51 -48.91
CA GLN A 483 -13.96 -140.25 -49.61
C GLN A 483 -13.37 -141.59 -50.02
N ILE A 484 -13.80 -142.66 -49.34
CA ILE A 484 -13.34 -144.03 -49.56
C ILE A 484 -14.53 -144.90 -50.00
N ILE A 485 -14.38 -145.65 -51.07
CA ILE A 485 -15.41 -146.55 -51.62
C ILE A 485 -14.85 -147.98 -51.66
N GLY A 486 -15.10 -148.75 -50.60
CA GLY A 486 -14.59 -150.12 -50.51
C GLY A 486 -13.16 -150.17 -49.98
N GLU A 487 -12.24 -150.79 -50.73
CA GLU A 487 -10.81 -150.88 -50.37
C GLU A 487 -10.02 -149.83 -51.15
N VAL A 488 -8.97 -149.25 -50.53
CA VAL A 488 -8.15 -148.25 -51.24
C VAL A 488 -7.51 -148.90 -52.48
N ASP A 489 -7.95 -148.52 -53.67
CA ASP A 489 -7.57 -149.18 -54.93
C ASP A 489 -7.38 -148.24 -56.14
N GLY A 490 -7.56 -146.94 -55.94
CA GLY A 490 -7.27 -145.90 -56.95
C GLY A 490 -8.48 -145.07 -57.37
N ASP A 491 -9.67 -145.28 -56.80
CA ASP A 491 -10.86 -144.45 -57.00
C ASP A 491 -11.25 -143.58 -55.77
N ASP A 492 -10.48 -143.65 -54.68
CA ASP A 492 -10.68 -142.86 -53.45
C ASP A 492 -9.95 -141.52 -53.48
N TRP A 493 -10.49 -140.51 -52.77
CA TRP A 493 -9.90 -139.17 -52.71
C TRP A 493 -9.72 -138.65 -51.28
N MET A 494 -8.56 -138.05 -51.03
CA MET A 494 -8.35 -137.14 -49.91
C MET A 494 -8.74 -135.72 -50.30
N VAL A 495 -9.60 -135.08 -49.51
CA VAL A 495 -10.00 -133.69 -49.72
C VAL A 495 -9.17 -132.78 -48.82
N SER A 496 -8.41 -131.88 -49.41
CA SER A 496 -7.57 -130.91 -48.71
C SER A 496 -7.97 -129.47 -49.05
N ARG A 497 -7.72 -128.53 -48.13
CA ARG A 497 -7.93 -127.09 -48.36
C ARG A 497 -6.70 -126.32 -47.89
N PRO A 498 -6.23 -125.30 -48.62
CA PRO A 498 -5.15 -124.46 -48.15
C PRO A 498 -5.62 -123.62 -46.97
N LEU A 499 -4.84 -123.55 -45.91
CA LEU A 499 -4.99 -122.47 -44.93
C LEU A 499 -4.54 -121.17 -45.60
N GLN A 500 -5.38 -120.15 -45.57
CA GLN A 500 -5.10 -118.85 -46.19
C GLN A 500 -5.08 -117.73 -45.15
N LYS A 501 -4.17 -116.77 -45.31
CA LYS A 501 -4.06 -115.54 -44.51
C LYS A 501 -4.29 -114.31 -45.38
N TYR A 502 -5.00 -113.32 -44.85
CA TYR A 502 -5.32 -112.07 -45.54
C TYR A 502 -4.39 -110.95 -45.08
N ILE A 503 -3.54 -110.45 -45.97
CA ILE A 503 -2.55 -109.40 -45.70
C ILE A 503 -2.60 -108.42 -46.88
N SER A 504 -2.53 -107.10 -46.63
CA SER A 504 -2.42 -106.09 -47.69
C SER A 504 -3.44 -106.22 -48.83
N GLY A 505 -4.70 -106.49 -48.49
CA GLY A 505 -5.78 -106.62 -49.46
C GLY A 505 -5.85 -107.93 -50.23
N ASN A 506 -4.93 -108.88 -49.98
CA ASN A 506 -4.80 -110.12 -50.75
C ASN A 506 -4.83 -111.37 -49.85
N TRP A 507 -5.37 -112.47 -50.37
CA TRP A 507 -5.32 -113.78 -49.71
C TRP A 507 -4.10 -114.57 -50.18
N TYR A 508 -3.29 -115.01 -49.23
CA TYR A 508 -2.10 -115.83 -49.46
C TYR A 508 -2.31 -117.23 -48.88
N ASN A 509 -1.87 -118.27 -49.59
CA ASN A 509 -1.76 -119.60 -48.99
C ASN A 509 -0.64 -119.58 -47.94
N VAL A 510 -0.88 -120.22 -46.80
CA VAL A 510 0.14 -120.46 -45.78
C VAL A 510 1.11 -121.51 -46.30
N GLU A 511 2.38 -121.44 -45.90
CA GLU A 511 3.37 -122.48 -46.18
C GLU A 511 3.55 -123.34 -44.92
N GLN A 512 3.64 -124.66 -45.13
CA GLN A 512 4.04 -125.66 -44.16
C GLN A 512 5.57 -125.77 -44.20
N ALA A 513 6.19 -125.69 -43.02
CA ALA A 513 7.65 -125.72 -42.84
C ALA A 513 8.24 -127.12 -43.03
#